data_AF-A0A392T5F3-F1
#
_entry.id   AF-A0A392T5F3-F1
#
_cell.length_a   1.000
_cell.length_b   1.000
_cell.length_c   1.000
_cell.angle_alpha   90.00
_cell.angle_beta   90.00
_cell.angle_gamma   90.00
#
_symmetry.space_group_name_H-M   'P 1'
#
loop_
_entity.id
_entity.type
_entity.pdbx_description
1 polymer ?
#
loop_
_entity_poly.entity_id
_entity_poly.type
_entity_poly.pdbx_seq_one_letter_code
_entity_poly.pdbx_strand_id
1 'polypeptide(L)' 'MNMVRIMLAGRKVPKGFWPEAVKWTTCVMNRSPTLSVKNMTPQEAWNGSKPAVNHFRVFGCLAFV' A
#
# COMPACT_ATOMS: atom_id res chain seq x y z
N MET A 1 -1.59 -4.23 -11.50
CA MET A 1 -0.61 -3.28 -12.07
C MET A 1 -1.10 -1.83 -12.16
N ASN A 2 -2.39 -1.54 -12.41
CA ASN A 2 -2.84 -0.15 -12.60
C ASN A 2 -2.58 0.76 -11.38
N MET A 3 -2.76 0.23 -10.16
CA MET A 3 -2.51 0.97 -8.92
C MET A 3 -1.06 1.47 -8.80
N VAL A 4 -0.07 0.67 -9.20
CA VAL A 4 1.35 1.08 -9.17
C VAL A 4 1.59 2.26 -10.11
N ARG A 5 0.96 2.25 -11.30
CA ARG A 5 1.04 3.36 -12.27
C ARG A 5 0.39 4.62 -11.71
N ILE A 6 -0.82 4.50 -11.16
CA ILE A 6 -1.56 5.61 -10.55
C ILE A 6 -0.75 6.24 -9.41
N MET A 7 -0.14 5.39 -8.59
CA MET A 7 0.59 5.80 -7.41
C MET A 7 1.89 6.56 -7.76
N LEU A 8 2.63 6.10 -8.76
CA LEU A 8 3.79 6.84 -9.28
C LEU A 8 3.37 8.16 -9.96
N ALA A 9 2.32 8.12 -10.79
CA ALA A 9 1.82 9.29 -11.51
C ALA A 9 1.26 10.36 -10.56
N GLY A 10 0.54 9.96 -9.52
CA GLY A 10 -0.13 10.86 -8.58
C GLY A 10 0.80 11.77 -7.79
N ARG A 11 2.07 11.39 -7.65
CA ARG A 11 3.10 12.20 -6.97
C ARG A 11 4.33 12.46 -7.85
N LYS A 12 4.22 12.22 -9.15
CA LYS A 12 5.31 12.37 -10.14
C LYS A 12 6.62 11.69 -9.69
N VAL A 13 6.50 10.52 -9.05
CA VAL A 13 7.66 9.76 -8.59
C VAL A 13 8.36 9.13 -9.80
N PRO A 14 9.71 9.20 -9.90
CA PRO A 14 10.44 8.60 -11.00
C PRO A 14 10.14 7.10 -11.16
N LYS A 15 10.11 6.63 -12.41
CA LYS A 15 9.84 5.21 -12.73
C LYS A 15 10.87 4.24 -12.13
N GLY A 16 12.06 4.72 -11.75
CA GLY A 16 13.06 3.92 -11.04
C GLY A 16 12.56 3.36 -9.71
N PHE A 17 11.60 4.02 -9.05
CA PHE A 17 10.99 3.57 -7.80
C PHE A 17 9.85 2.55 -8.00
N TRP A 18 9.77 1.93 -9.18
CA TRP A 18 8.74 0.93 -9.48
C TRP A 18 8.75 -0.23 -8.49
N PRO A 19 9.89 -0.85 -8.12
CA PRO A 19 9.92 -1.93 -7.14
C PRO A 19 9.34 -1.53 -5.77
N GLU A 20 9.65 -0.32 -5.30
CA GLU A 20 9.16 0.24 -4.04
C GLU A 20 7.66 0.53 -4.12
N ALA A 21 7.20 1.08 -5.24
CA ALA A 21 5.79 1.33 -5.48
C ALA A 21 4.98 0.02 -5.52
N VAL A 22 5.52 -1.04 -6.12
CA VAL A 22 4.90 -2.39 -6.09
C VAL A 22 4.80 -2.90 -4.65
N LYS A 23 5.89 -2.87 -3.90
CA LYS A 23 5.93 -3.32 -2.49
C LYS A 23 4.89 -2.58 -1.65
N TRP A 24 4.86 -1.25 -1.76
CA TRP A 24 3.92 -0.43 -1.03
C TRP A 24 2.47 -0.66 -1.46
N THR A 25 2.19 -0.77 -2.76
CA THR A 25 0.83 -1.07 -3.26
C THR A 25 0.32 -2.38 -2.66
N THR A 26 1.13 -3.45 -2.68
CA THR A 26 0.77 -4.74 -2.07
C THR A 26 0.56 -4.63 -0.57
N CYS A 27 1.42 -3.86 0.13
CA CYS A 27 1.29 -3.60 1.56
C CYS A 27 -0.05 -2.94 1.93
N VAL A 28 -0.47 -1.94 1.14
CA VAL A 28 -1.76 -1.25 1.30
C VAL A 28 -2.92 -2.17 0.97
N MET A 29 -2.86 -2.91 -0.15
CA MET A 29 -3.94 -3.82 -0.55
C MET A 29 -4.21 -4.89 0.51
N ASN A 30 -3.15 -5.47 1.09
CA ASN A 30 -3.30 -6.50 2.13
C ASN A 30 -3.90 -5.95 3.43
N ARG A 31 -3.77 -4.65 3.69
CA ARG A 31 -4.30 -3.97 4.88
C ARG A 31 -5.57 -3.15 4.61
N SER A 32 -6.13 -3.26 3.40
CA SER A 32 -7.36 -2.59 3.01
C SER A 32 -8.52 -3.59 3.00
N PRO A 33 -9.74 -3.19 3.38
CA PRO A 33 -10.92 -4.02 3.19
C PRO A 33 -11.11 -4.37 1.72
N THR A 34 -11.57 -5.60 1.44
CA THR A 34 -11.88 -6.05 0.09
C THR A 34 -13.22 -6.75 0.07
N LEU A 35 -13.87 -6.84 -1.10
CA LEU A 35 -15.15 -7.54 -1.23
C LEU A 35 -15.01 -9.05 -1.01
N SER A 36 -13.84 -9.62 -1.30
CA SER A 36 -13.56 -11.04 -1.15
C SER A 36 -13.41 -11.47 0.31
N VAL A 37 -12.96 -10.55 1.18
CA VAL A 37 -12.70 -10.82 2.60
C VAL A 37 -13.66 -9.95 3.42
N LYS A 38 -14.75 -10.56 3.91
CA LYS A 38 -15.80 -9.84 4.63
C LYS A 38 -15.33 -9.41 6.03
N ASN A 39 -15.60 -8.15 6.38
CA ASN A 39 -15.38 -7.56 7.70
C ASN A 39 -13.94 -7.56 8.24
N MET A 40 -12.95 -7.93 7.41
CA MET A 40 -11.54 -7.92 7.77
C MET A 40 -10.68 -7.68 6.53
N THR A 41 -9.42 -7.34 6.75
CA THR A 41 -8.42 -7.18 5.70
C THR A 41 -7.81 -8.54 5.34
N PRO A 42 -7.27 -8.72 4.12
CA PRO A 42 -6.55 -9.94 3.75
C PRO A 42 -5.44 -10.31 4.75
N GLN A 43 -4.74 -9.31 5.29
CA GLN A 43 -3.69 -9.53 6.29
C GLN A 43 -4.25 -9.97 7.65
N GLU A 44 -5.39 -9.43 8.08
CA GLU A 44 -6.10 -9.91 9.27
C GLU A 44 -6.51 -11.37 9.11
N ALA A 45 -7.08 -11.72 7.96
CA ALA A 45 -7.50 -13.09 7.66
C ALA A 45 -6.31 -14.07 7.67
N TRP A 46 -5.14 -13.62 7.20
CA TRP A 46 -3.93 -14.45 7.13
C TRP A 46 -3.20 -14.58 8.47
N ASN A 47 -3.04 -13.47 9.21
CA ASN A 47 -2.25 -13.44 10.45
C ASN A 47 -3.09 -13.58 11.73
N GLY A 48 -4.42 -13.54 11.64
CA GLY A 48 -5.33 -13.56 12.80
C GLY A 48 -5.26 -12.30 13.68
N SER A 49 -4.55 -11.26 13.25
CA SER A 49 -4.32 -10.03 14.04
C SER A 49 -4.50 -8.77 13.21
N LYS A 50 -5.11 -7.74 13.83
CA LYS A 50 -5.34 -6.42 13.21
C LYS A 50 -4.02 -5.70 12.91
N PRO A 51 -3.72 -5.35 11.64
CA PRO A 51 -2.51 -4.61 11.30
C PRO A 51 -2.59 -3.18 11.82
N ALA A 52 -1.53 -2.72 12.46
CA ALA A 52 -1.35 -1.31 12.74
C ALA A 52 -1.13 -0.56 11.41
N VAL A 53 -1.83 0.57 11.22
CA VAL A 53 -1.71 1.42 10.02
C VAL A 53 -1.26 2.85 10.35
N ASN A 54 -1.04 3.16 11.63
CA ASN A 54 -0.69 4.51 12.10
C ASN A 54 0.65 5.02 11.53
N HIS A 55 1.53 4.12 11.11
CA HIS A 55 2.82 4.44 10.50
C HIS A 55 2.72 4.72 8.99
N PHE A 56 1.55 4.53 8.36
CA PHE A 56 1.42 4.77 6.94
C PHE A 56 1.54 6.26 6.58
N ARG A 57 2.25 6.52 5.49
CA ARG A 57 2.43 7.83 4.87
C ARG A 57 2.08 7.73 3.39
N VAL A 58 1.73 8.86 2.79
CA VAL A 58 1.52 8.92 1.34
C VAL A 58 2.84 8.60 0.65
N PHE A 59 2.84 7.62 -0.26
CA PHE A 59 4.05 7.33 -1.03
C PHE A 59 4.47 8.52 -1.89
N GLY A 60 5.77 8.82 -1.92
CA GLY A 60 6.27 10.05 -2.54
C GLY A 60 5.93 11.30 -1.72
N CYS A 61 5.72 11.17 -0.40
CA CYS A 61 5.79 12.30 0.52
C CYS A 61 7.24 12.76 0.68
N LEU A 62 7.41 14.01 1.13
CA LEU A 62 8.72 14.49 1.57
C LEU A 62 9.16 13.66 2.79
N ALA A 63 10.42 13.23 2.77
CA ALA A 63 11.07 12.57 3.89
C ALA A 63 12.30 13.38 4.25
N PHE A 64 12.48 13.62 5.55
CA PHE A 64 13.66 14.27 6.09
C PHE A 64 14.56 13.19 6.71
N VAL A 65 15.87 13.34 6.54
CA VAL A 65 16.90 12.49 7.15
C VAL A 65 17.53 13.26 8.30
#